data_AF-A0A2Z4L5Y4-F1
#
_entry.id   AF-A0A2Z4L5Y4-F1
#
_cell.length_a   1.000
_cell.length_b   1.000
_cell.length_c   1.000
_cell.angle_alpha   90.00
_cell.angle_beta   90.00
_cell.angle_gamma   90.00
#
_symmetry.space_group_name_H-M   'P 1'
#
loop_
_entity.id
_entity.type
_entity.pdbx_description
1 polymer ?
#
loop_
_entity_poly.entity_id
_entity_poly.type
_entity_poly.pdbx_seq_one_letter_code
_entity_poly.pdbx_strand_id
1 'polypeptide(L)'
;MSQNNININGIVNYGMEIYTATNTQITDNNITLNGSKSMEIGYAHSLNSTATENTITINDDSTIPINSVTEEIQPENTGIKIQQDPINIELENNKIKITDTQQKDTTIHSEESVNITIKNNQLTSSTGYGDETILAPEDAIIENNIINTNITTEDVTTLTNTPTTLTAAITDGDNVINNGKVVFKINGKTVKDANGKVIYAKVSNNQVNFTYTLPSDMKAKEYNLTAVFISSDYDCLEDTKTLTVN
;
A
#
# COMPACT_ATOMS: atom_id res chain seq x y z
N MET A 1 8.36 20.56 -11.00
CA MET A 1 7.94 19.67 -12.11
C MET A 1 6.54 19.15 -11.79
N SER A 2 5.61 19.22 -12.73
CA SER A 2 4.24 18.75 -12.47
C SER A 2 3.53 18.16 -13.66
N GLN A 3 2.63 17.20 -13.43
CA GLN A 3 1.73 16.62 -14.44
C GLN A 3 2.46 15.87 -15.57
N ASN A 4 3.58 15.23 -15.25
CA ASN A 4 4.36 14.48 -16.22
C ASN A 4 4.09 12.97 -16.13
N ASN A 5 4.20 12.29 -17.26
CA ASN A 5 4.29 10.84 -17.33
C ASN A 5 5.71 10.47 -17.75
N ILE A 6 6.48 9.83 -16.85
CA ILE A 6 7.89 9.51 -17.06
C ILE A 6 8.06 7.99 -16.98
N ASN A 7 8.73 7.41 -17.98
CA ASN A 7 9.04 5.99 -18.00
C ASN A 7 10.52 5.81 -18.34
N ILE A 8 11.29 5.24 -17.42
CA ILE A 8 12.73 5.00 -17.56
C ILE A 8 12.98 3.50 -17.50
N ASN A 9 13.69 2.98 -18.51
CA ASN A 9 14.09 1.58 -18.58
C ASN A 9 15.61 1.53 -18.74
N GLY A 10 16.30 1.07 -17.71
CA GLY A 10 17.76 1.08 -17.64
C GLY A 10 18.25 0.24 -16.46
N ILE A 11 19.51 -0.15 -16.47
CA ILE A 11 20.07 -0.98 -15.37
C ILE A 11 20.19 -0.16 -14.09
N VAL A 12 20.66 1.09 -14.22
CA VAL A 12 20.73 2.08 -13.15
C VAL A 12 19.90 3.29 -13.57
N ASN A 13 18.93 3.70 -12.76
CA ASN A 13 17.99 4.77 -13.09
C ASN A 13 18.01 5.85 -12.00
N TYR A 14 18.01 7.11 -12.44
CA TYR A 14 17.71 8.29 -11.64
C TYR A 14 16.54 9.02 -12.30
N GLY A 15 15.46 9.25 -11.55
CA GLY A 15 14.30 10.00 -12.03
C GLY A 15 14.62 11.50 -12.07
N MET A 16 14.84 12.09 -10.89
CA MET A 16 15.09 13.50 -10.67
C MET A 16 16.10 13.70 -9.55
N GLU A 17 17.24 14.31 -9.88
CA GLU A 17 18.24 14.73 -8.89
C GLU A 17 18.15 16.24 -8.66
N ILE A 18 17.86 16.61 -7.43
CA ILE A 18 17.72 17.99 -6.97
C ILE A 18 18.95 18.30 -6.12
N TYR A 19 19.95 18.91 -6.75
CA TYR A 19 21.22 19.26 -6.12
C TYR A 19 21.29 20.76 -5.85
N THR A 20 21.44 21.16 -4.59
CA THR A 20 21.56 22.56 -4.12
C THR A 20 20.40 23.50 -4.44
N ALA A 21 19.33 22.98 -5.04
CA ALA A 21 18.16 23.78 -5.39
C ALA A 21 17.29 24.06 -4.16
N THR A 22 16.56 25.16 -4.20
CA THR A 22 15.67 25.53 -3.09
C THR A 22 14.28 25.86 -3.62
N ASN A 23 13.25 25.69 -2.79
CA ASN A 23 11.86 25.98 -3.16
C ASN A 23 11.38 25.13 -4.35
N THR A 24 11.88 23.88 -4.44
CA THR A 24 11.53 22.96 -5.52
C THR A 24 10.19 22.30 -5.20
N GLN A 25 9.28 22.30 -6.18
CA GLN A 25 8.00 21.61 -6.08
C GLN A 25 7.94 20.52 -7.14
N ILE A 26 7.73 19.28 -6.71
CA ILE A 26 7.53 18.11 -7.58
C ILE A 26 6.15 17.56 -7.27
N THR A 27 5.18 17.74 -8.17
CA THR A 27 3.79 17.42 -7.84
C THR A 27 3.00 16.78 -8.96
N ASP A 28 2.11 15.83 -8.63
CA ASP A 28 1.18 15.23 -9.58
C ASP A 28 1.89 14.61 -10.80
N ASN A 29 3.02 13.93 -10.59
CA ASN A 29 3.73 13.20 -11.64
C ASN A 29 3.45 11.70 -11.53
N ASN A 30 3.39 11.01 -12.67
CA ASN A 30 3.25 9.55 -12.75
C ASN A 30 4.52 8.95 -13.37
N ILE A 31 5.27 8.20 -12.57
CA ILE A 31 6.65 7.84 -12.84
C ILE A 31 6.83 6.35 -12.69
N THR A 32 7.43 5.71 -13.70
CA THR A 32 7.78 4.29 -13.68
C THR A 32 9.26 4.11 -14.00
N LEU A 33 9.97 3.40 -13.13
CA LEU A 33 11.37 3.02 -13.31
C LEU A 33 11.47 1.50 -13.33
N ASN A 34 12.16 0.95 -14.33
CA ASN A 34 12.45 -0.49 -14.40
C ASN A 34 13.96 -0.71 -14.52
N GLY A 35 14.56 -1.43 -13.57
CA GLY A 35 16.01 -1.63 -13.55
C GLY A 35 16.55 -2.67 -12.57
N SER A 36 17.80 -2.48 -12.15
CA SER A 36 18.44 -3.22 -11.05
C SER A 36 18.64 -2.31 -9.82
N LYS A 37 18.92 -1.04 -10.08
CA LYS A 37 19.08 0.02 -9.09
C LYS A 37 18.38 1.29 -9.57
N SER A 38 17.22 1.59 -9.01
CA SER A 38 16.44 2.76 -9.39
C SER A 38 16.15 3.67 -8.20
N MET A 39 16.51 4.94 -8.36
CA MET A 39 16.10 6.03 -7.48
C MET A 39 15.19 6.99 -8.23
N GLU A 40 14.08 7.41 -7.64
CA GLU A 40 13.20 8.38 -8.28
C GLU A 40 13.60 9.83 -7.96
N ILE A 41 13.22 10.39 -6.81
CA ILE A 41 13.67 11.74 -6.39
C ILE A 41 14.87 11.64 -5.45
N GLY A 42 15.97 12.28 -5.80
CA GLY A 42 17.12 12.50 -4.92
C GLY A 42 17.27 13.96 -4.52
N TYR A 43 17.09 14.30 -3.24
CA TYR A 43 17.44 15.61 -2.70
C TYR A 43 18.84 15.59 -2.08
N ALA A 44 19.72 16.47 -2.55
CA ALA A 44 21.03 16.72 -1.94
C ALA A 44 21.26 18.23 -1.76
N HIS A 45 21.69 18.64 -0.56
CA HIS A 45 21.91 20.04 -0.18
C HIS A 45 20.73 20.98 -0.48
N SER A 46 19.52 20.44 -0.59
CA SER A 46 18.36 21.17 -1.09
C SER A 46 17.44 21.61 0.05
N LEU A 47 16.84 22.78 -0.08
CA LEU A 47 16.09 23.41 1.01
C LEU A 47 14.65 23.73 0.61
N ASN A 48 13.73 23.69 1.57
CA ASN A 48 12.34 24.15 1.43
C ASN A 48 11.65 23.52 0.21
N SER A 49 11.77 22.21 0.03
CA SER A 49 11.29 21.54 -1.18
C SER A 49 10.22 20.52 -0.86
N THR A 50 9.31 20.30 -1.80
CA THR A 50 8.15 19.44 -1.61
C THR A 50 8.05 18.41 -2.73
N ALA A 51 7.66 17.19 -2.37
CA ALA A 51 7.16 16.20 -3.31
C ALA A 51 5.75 15.81 -2.88
N THR A 52 4.74 16.12 -3.70
CA THR A 52 3.34 15.91 -3.33
C THR A 52 2.51 15.26 -4.44
N GLU A 53 1.60 14.36 -4.10
CA GLU A 53 0.66 13.76 -5.06
C GLU A 53 1.34 13.00 -6.22
N ASN A 54 2.63 12.63 -6.09
CA ASN A 54 3.31 11.86 -7.12
C ASN A 54 2.96 10.38 -7.00
N THR A 55 2.76 9.71 -8.14
CA THR A 55 2.67 8.27 -8.24
C THR A 55 3.99 7.72 -8.79
N ILE A 56 4.73 6.98 -7.96
CA ILE A 56 6.05 6.42 -8.26
C ILE A 56 5.94 4.90 -8.20
N THR A 57 6.31 4.24 -9.30
CA THR A 57 6.41 2.77 -9.39
C THR A 57 7.83 2.37 -9.79
N ILE A 58 8.47 1.55 -8.98
CA ILE A 58 9.81 1.03 -9.25
C ILE A 58 9.76 -0.50 -9.30
N ASN A 59 10.19 -1.07 -10.41
CA ASN A 59 10.32 -2.52 -10.59
C ASN A 59 11.79 -2.87 -10.80
N ASP A 60 12.48 -3.21 -9.71
CA ASP A 60 13.89 -3.54 -9.73
C ASP A 60 14.14 -5.05 -9.58
N ASP A 61 15.23 -5.51 -10.20
CA ASP A 61 15.82 -6.83 -9.96
C ASP A 61 17.29 -6.67 -9.55
N SER A 62 17.51 -6.42 -8.26
CA SER A 62 18.88 -6.21 -7.75
C SER A 62 19.76 -7.46 -7.77
N THR A 63 19.24 -8.62 -8.22
CA THR A 63 20.09 -9.80 -8.48
C THR A 63 21.05 -9.57 -9.64
N ILE A 64 20.73 -8.63 -10.53
CA ILE A 64 21.59 -8.20 -11.62
C ILE A 64 22.68 -7.30 -11.05
N PRO A 65 23.97 -7.74 -11.04
CA PRO A 65 25.04 -6.93 -10.48
C PRO A 65 25.29 -5.68 -11.33
N ILE A 66 25.66 -4.59 -10.66
CA ILE A 66 26.15 -3.37 -11.30
C ILE A 66 27.61 -3.14 -10.93
N ASN A 67 28.36 -2.48 -11.82
CA ASN A 67 29.66 -1.95 -11.47
C ASN A 67 29.50 -0.81 -10.46
N SER A 68 30.56 -0.51 -9.71
CA SER A 68 30.58 0.67 -8.85
C SER A 68 30.26 1.92 -9.67
N VAL A 69 29.33 2.73 -9.17
CA VAL A 69 28.96 4.02 -9.73
C VAL A 69 29.55 5.09 -8.81
N THR A 70 30.17 6.13 -9.36
CA THR A 70 30.67 7.25 -8.57
C THR A 70 29.81 8.45 -8.90
N GLU A 71 28.80 8.67 -8.06
CA GLU A 71 27.90 9.81 -8.11
C GLU A 71 27.84 10.44 -6.72
N GLU A 72 27.43 11.70 -6.68
CA GLU A 72 27.18 12.43 -5.44
C GLU A 72 26.05 11.75 -4.66
N ILE A 73 24.96 11.44 -5.37
CA ILE A 73 23.83 10.66 -4.89
C ILE A 73 24.02 9.23 -5.42
N GLN A 74 24.44 8.31 -4.56
CA GLN A 74 24.65 6.92 -4.95
C GLN A 74 23.32 6.20 -5.28
N PRO A 75 23.30 5.31 -6.29
CA PRO A 75 22.08 4.66 -6.69
C PRO A 75 21.66 3.61 -5.65
N GLU A 76 20.44 3.73 -5.17
CA GLU A 76 19.80 2.85 -4.20
C GLU A 76 18.47 2.36 -4.79
N ASN A 77 17.89 1.29 -4.22
CA ASN A 77 16.54 0.84 -4.58
C ASN A 77 15.54 1.64 -3.74
N THR A 78 15.34 2.91 -4.07
CA THR A 78 14.58 3.85 -3.21
C THR A 78 13.68 4.74 -4.01
N GLY A 79 12.46 5.01 -3.52
CA GLY A 79 11.56 5.97 -4.14
C GLY A 79 12.13 7.38 -4.03
N ILE A 80 12.17 7.90 -2.80
CA ILE A 80 12.70 9.24 -2.51
C ILE A 80 13.89 9.14 -1.57
N LYS A 81 15.05 9.63 -2.01
CA LYS A 81 16.28 9.75 -1.23
C LYS A 81 16.48 11.20 -0.79
N ILE A 82 16.80 11.40 0.48
CA ILE A 82 17.16 12.70 1.06
C ILE A 82 18.53 12.51 1.74
N GLN A 83 19.55 13.24 1.31
CA GLN A 83 20.91 13.08 1.84
C GLN A 83 21.71 14.38 1.80
N GLN A 84 22.79 14.45 2.60
CA GLN A 84 23.72 15.57 2.63
C GLN A 84 23.08 16.91 3.07
N ASP A 85 22.47 16.91 4.26
CA ASP A 85 21.90 18.09 4.92
C ASP A 85 20.74 18.85 4.21
N PRO A 86 19.74 18.20 3.59
CA PRO A 86 18.51 18.87 3.21
C PRO A 86 17.78 19.42 4.44
N ILE A 87 17.10 20.54 4.24
CA ILE A 87 16.35 21.22 5.30
C ILE A 87 14.94 21.53 4.81
N ASN A 88 13.94 21.28 5.65
CA ASN A 88 12.54 21.57 5.35
C ASN A 88 12.08 20.85 4.07
N ILE A 89 12.11 19.52 4.09
CA ILE A 89 11.56 18.70 3.01
C ILE A 89 10.22 18.12 3.45
N GLU A 90 9.22 18.29 2.60
CA GLU A 90 7.84 17.84 2.84
C GLU A 90 7.41 16.84 1.76
N LEU A 91 7.09 15.62 2.19
CA LEU A 91 6.66 14.52 1.34
C LEU A 91 5.22 14.14 1.73
N GLU A 92 4.24 14.57 0.94
CA GLU A 92 2.83 14.34 1.28
C GLU A 92 1.98 13.78 0.15
N ASN A 93 1.04 12.88 0.48
CA ASN A 93 0.06 12.34 -0.47
C ASN A 93 0.66 11.63 -1.69
N ASN A 94 1.92 11.21 -1.63
CA ASN A 94 2.55 10.44 -2.70
C ASN A 94 2.13 8.97 -2.61
N LYS A 95 2.04 8.30 -3.75
CA LYS A 95 1.89 6.85 -3.85
C LYS A 95 3.19 6.26 -4.38
N ILE A 96 3.93 5.56 -3.53
CA ILE A 96 5.23 4.96 -3.86
C ILE A 96 5.11 3.44 -3.72
N LYS A 97 5.32 2.73 -4.82
CA LYS A 97 5.37 1.26 -4.86
C LYS A 97 6.70 0.81 -5.42
N ILE A 98 7.40 -0.04 -4.67
CA ILE A 98 8.67 -0.61 -5.07
C ILE A 98 8.61 -2.12 -4.94
N THR A 99 9.14 -2.82 -5.93
CA THR A 99 9.44 -4.25 -5.86
C THR A 99 10.91 -4.46 -6.18
N ASP A 100 11.63 -5.17 -5.32
CA ASP A 100 13.00 -5.63 -5.56
C ASP A 100 13.12 -7.13 -5.27
N THR A 101 13.71 -7.91 -6.18
CA THR A 101 13.88 -9.36 -6.05
C THR A 101 14.67 -9.76 -4.79
N GLN A 102 15.63 -8.95 -4.33
CA GLN A 102 16.42 -9.26 -3.12
C GLN A 102 15.94 -8.54 -1.86
N GLN A 103 14.83 -7.82 -1.92
CA GLN A 103 14.24 -7.15 -0.78
C GLN A 103 15.16 -6.14 -0.08
N LYS A 104 15.89 -5.35 -0.86
CA LYS A 104 16.83 -4.31 -0.36
C LYS A 104 16.28 -2.89 -0.51
N ASP A 105 15.00 -2.74 -0.82
CA ASP A 105 14.38 -1.47 -1.11
C ASP A 105 13.73 -0.79 0.10
N THR A 106 13.59 0.52 -0.02
CA THR A 106 12.92 1.43 0.93
C THR A 106 12.08 2.43 0.15
N THR A 107 10.92 2.83 0.65
CA THR A 107 10.09 3.79 -0.10
C THR A 107 10.68 5.19 -0.01
N ILE A 108 11.10 5.59 1.20
CA ILE A 108 11.74 6.85 1.49
C ILE A 108 12.96 6.58 2.38
N HIS A 109 14.10 7.12 1.98
CA HIS A 109 15.33 7.06 2.77
C HIS A 109 15.86 8.48 2.97
N SER A 110 15.71 9.00 4.18
CA SER A 110 16.33 10.22 4.65
C SER A 110 17.52 9.91 5.54
N GLU A 111 18.68 10.45 5.19
CA GLU A 111 19.86 10.47 6.03
C GLU A 111 19.82 11.72 6.94
N GLU A 112 21.00 12.26 7.28
CA GLU A 112 21.16 13.50 8.06
C GLU A 112 20.45 14.66 7.36
N SER A 113 19.35 15.12 7.94
CA SER A 113 18.48 16.18 7.42
C SER A 113 17.68 16.81 8.56
N VAL A 114 17.27 18.06 8.40
CA VAL A 114 16.57 18.82 9.44
C VAL A 114 15.14 19.13 8.99
N ASN A 115 14.18 18.93 9.90
CA ASN A 115 12.77 19.25 9.70
C ASN A 115 12.18 18.57 8.45
N ILE A 116 12.16 17.23 8.50
CA ILE A 116 11.58 16.39 7.46
C ILE A 116 10.17 15.98 7.88
N THR A 117 9.21 16.16 6.97
CA THR A 117 7.81 15.78 7.17
C THR A 117 7.39 14.78 6.11
N ILE A 118 6.90 13.61 6.53
CA ILE A 118 6.46 12.51 5.68
C ILE A 118 5.07 12.09 6.12
N LYS A 119 4.04 12.57 5.41
CA LYS A 119 2.65 12.36 5.83
C LYS A 119 1.70 11.92 4.75
N ASN A 120 0.70 11.13 5.13
CA ASN A 120 -0.44 10.78 4.27
C ASN A 120 -0.02 10.10 2.96
N ASN A 121 1.16 9.45 2.92
CA ASN A 121 1.63 8.77 1.72
C ASN A 121 1.12 7.32 1.67
N GLN A 122 0.99 6.78 0.46
CA GLN A 122 0.75 5.36 0.22
C GLN A 122 2.06 4.67 -0.13
N LEU A 123 2.63 3.94 0.82
CA LEU A 123 3.99 3.42 0.72
C LEU A 123 3.97 1.88 0.72
N THR A 124 4.62 1.28 -0.27
CA THR A 124 4.80 -0.17 -0.40
C THR A 124 6.21 -0.46 -0.88
N SER A 125 6.96 -1.23 -0.08
CA SER A 125 8.24 -1.83 -0.47
C SER A 125 8.05 -3.32 -0.71
N SER A 126 9.09 -4.03 -1.12
CA SER A 126 9.06 -5.50 -1.15
C SER A 126 9.13 -6.14 0.24
N THR A 127 9.44 -5.36 1.28
CA THR A 127 9.64 -5.80 2.66
C THR A 127 8.50 -5.43 3.60
N GLY A 128 7.62 -4.52 3.21
CA GLY A 128 6.56 -4.02 4.08
C GLY A 128 5.78 -2.84 3.49
N TYR A 129 5.09 -2.12 4.36
CA TYR A 129 4.15 -1.07 3.99
C TYR A 129 4.10 0.10 4.97
N GLY A 130 3.70 1.27 4.47
CA GLY A 130 3.53 2.46 5.31
C GLY A 130 4.83 2.90 5.98
N ASP A 131 4.73 3.33 7.24
CA ASP A 131 5.86 3.86 8.02
C ASP A 131 7.05 2.87 8.15
N GLU A 132 6.80 1.55 8.14
CA GLU A 132 7.87 0.54 8.30
C GLU A 132 8.83 0.47 7.10
N THR A 133 8.43 1.07 5.98
CA THR A 133 9.22 1.14 4.74
C THR A 133 10.09 2.40 4.64
N ILE A 134 10.01 3.27 5.65
CA ILE A 134 10.73 4.54 5.72
C ILE A 134 11.98 4.35 6.57
N LEU A 135 13.12 4.80 6.07
CA LEU A 135 14.32 5.04 6.88
C LEU A 135 14.50 6.55 7.01
N ALA A 136 14.43 7.08 8.22
CA ALA A 136 14.58 8.51 8.47
C ALA A 136 15.14 8.79 9.88
N PRO A 137 15.66 10.00 10.13
CA PRO A 137 16.08 10.44 11.46
C PRO A 137 14.95 10.38 12.50
N GLU A 138 15.31 10.25 13.78
CA GLU A 138 14.34 10.15 14.89
C GLU A 138 13.46 11.41 15.04
N ASP A 139 13.95 12.58 14.63
CA ASP A 139 13.24 13.84 14.69
C ASP A 139 12.37 14.14 13.45
N ALA A 140 12.33 13.23 12.46
CA ALA A 140 11.41 13.33 11.34
C ALA A 140 9.95 13.16 11.80
N ILE A 141 9.05 13.95 11.21
CA ILE A 141 7.61 13.83 11.47
C ILE A 141 7.03 12.83 10.48
N ILE A 142 6.70 11.62 10.96
CA ILE A 142 6.17 10.50 10.15
C ILE A 142 4.76 10.16 10.65
N GLU A 143 3.74 10.39 9.83
CA GLU A 143 2.34 10.17 10.23
C GLU A 143 1.45 9.73 9.06
N ASN A 144 0.52 8.81 9.32
CA ASN A 144 -0.53 8.41 8.37
C ASN A 144 0.00 7.90 7.01
N ASN A 145 1.20 7.30 6.95
CA ASN A 145 1.63 6.65 5.73
C ASN A 145 1.11 5.21 5.71
N ILE A 146 0.12 4.93 4.87
CA ILE A 146 -0.69 3.70 4.88
C ILE A 146 -0.97 3.19 3.48
N ILE A 147 -1.27 1.91 3.32
CA ILE A 147 -1.78 1.40 2.04
C ILE A 147 -3.23 1.83 1.81
N ASN A 148 -3.59 2.15 0.56
CA ASN A 148 -4.99 2.18 0.13
C ASN A 148 -5.52 0.74 -0.07
N THR A 149 -5.80 0.08 1.04
CA THR A 149 -6.47 -1.22 1.05
C THR A 149 -7.97 -1.03 1.21
N ASN A 150 -8.75 -1.87 0.53
CA ASN A 150 -10.20 -1.85 0.64
C ASN A 150 -10.76 -3.27 0.66
N ILE A 151 -11.93 -3.44 1.26
CA ILE A 151 -12.76 -4.63 1.16
C ILE A 151 -14.10 -4.26 0.56
N THR A 152 -14.64 -5.12 -0.31
CA THR A 152 -16.03 -5.05 -0.74
C THR A 152 -16.71 -6.39 -0.50
N THR A 153 -17.99 -6.35 -0.16
CA THR A 153 -18.89 -7.50 -0.19
C THR A 153 -20.10 -7.14 -1.07
N GLU A 154 -21.01 -8.07 -1.27
CA GLU A 154 -22.13 -7.91 -2.20
C GLU A 154 -23.48 -8.08 -1.50
N ASP A 155 -24.53 -7.47 -2.06
CA ASP A 155 -25.89 -7.78 -1.66
C ASP A 155 -26.22 -9.25 -1.99
N VAL A 156 -26.89 -9.94 -1.08
CA VAL A 156 -27.23 -11.37 -1.22
C VAL A 156 -28.73 -11.56 -1.02
N THR A 157 -29.37 -12.29 -1.93
CA THR A 157 -30.77 -12.72 -1.77
C THR A 157 -30.83 -14.24 -1.67
N THR A 158 -31.52 -14.78 -0.66
CA THR A 158 -31.54 -16.23 -0.40
C THR A 158 -32.77 -16.67 0.41
N LEU A 159 -32.86 -17.97 0.70
CA LEU A 159 -33.83 -18.61 1.59
C LEU A 159 -33.13 -19.18 2.83
N THR A 160 -33.91 -19.50 3.87
CA THR A 160 -33.40 -20.27 5.01
C THR A 160 -33.15 -21.72 4.63
N ASN A 161 -32.22 -22.39 5.31
CA ASN A 161 -31.80 -23.77 5.04
C ASN A 161 -31.24 -24.04 3.62
N THR A 162 -30.99 -23.01 2.82
CA THR A 162 -30.33 -23.15 1.52
C THR A 162 -28.86 -22.74 1.61
N PRO A 163 -27.93 -23.54 1.05
CA PRO A 163 -26.54 -23.12 0.89
C PRO A 163 -26.46 -21.80 0.12
N THR A 164 -25.84 -20.79 0.72
CA THR A 164 -25.71 -19.43 0.20
C THR A 164 -24.24 -19.05 0.16
N THR A 165 -23.74 -18.58 -0.97
CA THR A 165 -22.35 -18.10 -1.05
C THR A 165 -22.27 -16.65 -0.60
N LEU A 166 -21.42 -16.39 0.38
CA LEU A 166 -21.02 -15.06 0.82
C LEU A 166 -19.65 -14.77 0.22
N THR A 167 -19.51 -13.59 -0.39
CA THR A 167 -18.30 -13.18 -1.09
C THR A 167 -17.71 -11.93 -0.47
N ALA A 168 -16.38 -11.81 -0.54
CA ALA A 168 -15.70 -10.56 -0.31
C ALA A 168 -14.50 -10.46 -1.25
N ALA A 169 -14.21 -9.26 -1.72
CA ALA A 169 -12.99 -8.93 -2.47
C ALA A 169 -12.16 -7.95 -1.64
N ILE A 170 -10.85 -8.16 -1.59
CA ILE A 170 -9.90 -7.29 -0.92
C ILE A 170 -8.95 -6.76 -1.98
N THR A 171 -8.71 -5.46 -2.00
CA THR A 171 -7.79 -4.81 -2.94
C THR A 171 -6.69 -4.11 -2.18
N ASP A 172 -5.46 -4.24 -2.67
CA ASP A 172 -4.29 -3.42 -2.32
C ASP A 172 -3.67 -2.98 -3.66
N GLY A 173 -4.16 -1.87 -4.22
CA GLY A 173 -3.76 -1.45 -5.57
C GLY A 173 -3.80 -2.61 -6.59
N ASP A 174 -2.64 -2.91 -7.20
CA ASP A 174 -2.45 -4.02 -8.14
C ASP A 174 -1.87 -5.29 -7.50
N ASN A 175 -1.67 -5.31 -6.17
CA ASN A 175 -1.10 -6.45 -5.47
C ASN A 175 -2.11 -7.58 -5.31
N VAL A 176 -1.60 -8.80 -5.29
CA VAL A 176 -2.38 -10.01 -4.99
C VAL A 176 -2.18 -10.40 -3.53
N ILE A 177 -3.26 -10.28 -2.76
CA ILE A 177 -3.40 -10.68 -1.37
C ILE A 177 -3.78 -12.16 -1.32
N ASN A 178 -2.89 -12.96 -0.72
CA ASN A 178 -3.07 -14.41 -0.49
C ASN A 178 -3.02 -14.79 1.00
N ASN A 179 -2.99 -13.80 1.89
CA ASN A 179 -2.92 -13.91 3.34
C ASN A 179 -4.14 -13.21 3.99
N GLY A 180 -4.29 -13.40 5.30
CA GLY A 180 -5.44 -12.86 6.04
C GLY A 180 -6.72 -13.70 5.93
N LYS A 181 -7.77 -13.24 6.62
CA LYS A 181 -9.05 -13.93 6.79
C LYS A 181 -10.20 -12.94 6.74
N VAL A 182 -11.34 -13.38 6.26
CA VAL A 182 -12.62 -12.65 6.36
C VAL A 182 -13.55 -13.35 7.34
N VAL A 183 -14.20 -12.54 8.19
CA VAL A 183 -15.29 -12.94 9.07
C VAL A 183 -16.56 -12.26 8.59
N PHE A 184 -17.60 -13.05 8.27
CA PHE A 184 -18.92 -12.51 7.96
C PHE A 184 -19.75 -12.32 9.23
N LYS A 185 -20.57 -11.28 9.26
CA LYS A 185 -21.54 -10.98 10.32
C LYS A 185 -22.91 -10.72 9.70
N ILE A 186 -23.96 -11.20 10.36
CA ILE A 186 -25.36 -10.91 10.02
C ILE A 186 -25.97 -10.12 11.19
N ASN A 187 -26.43 -8.89 10.93
CA ASN A 187 -26.85 -7.91 11.94
C ASN A 187 -25.83 -7.78 13.10
N GLY A 188 -24.55 -7.65 12.74
CA GLY A 188 -23.44 -7.52 13.70
C GLY A 188 -23.05 -8.81 14.44
N LYS A 189 -23.80 -9.91 14.28
CA LYS A 189 -23.45 -11.21 14.87
C LYS A 189 -22.59 -12.01 13.93
N THR A 190 -21.42 -12.44 14.41
CA THR A 190 -20.51 -13.29 13.65
C THR A 190 -21.15 -14.61 13.25
N VAL A 191 -20.99 -14.97 11.97
CA VAL A 191 -21.35 -16.27 11.43
C VAL A 191 -20.51 -17.37 12.08
N LYS A 192 -21.18 -18.43 12.51
CA LYS A 192 -20.59 -19.55 13.26
C LYS A 192 -20.96 -20.88 12.63
N ASP A 193 -20.10 -21.87 12.83
CA ASP A 193 -20.38 -23.26 12.46
C ASP A 193 -21.42 -23.90 13.41
N ALA A 194 -21.81 -25.14 13.11
CA ALA A 194 -22.77 -25.90 13.90
C ALA A 194 -22.34 -26.14 15.37
N ASN A 195 -21.04 -26.01 15.68
CA ASN A 195 -20.50 -26.14 17.03
C ASN A 195 -20.39 -24.77 17.74
N GLY A 196 -20.84 -23.69 17.11
CA GLY A 196 -20.78 -22.34 17.67
C GLY A 196 -19.41 -21.66 17.53
N LYS A 197 -18.48 -22.21 16.74
CA LYS A 197 -17.15 -21.64 16.49
C LYS A 197 -17.23 -20.61 15.36
N VAL A 198 -16.51 -19.50 15.51
CA VAL A 198 -16.39 -18.47 14.47
C VAL A 198 -15.77 -19.07 13.20
N ILE A 199 -16.39 -18.77 12.06
CA ILE A 199 -15.86 -19.16 10.77
C ILE A 199 -14.93 -18.07 10.25
N TYR A 200 -13.71 -18.46 9.91
CA TYR A 200 -12.72 -17.60 9.27
C TYR A 200 -12.48 -18.10 7.85
N ALA A 201 -12.96 -17.35 6.87
CA ALA A 201 -12.75 -17.69 5.46
C ALA A 201 -11.40 -17.13 5.01
N LYS A 202 -10.52 -17.98 4.47
CA LYS A 202 -9.18 -17.56 4.04
C LYS A 202 -9.27 -16.74 2.77
N VAL A 203 -8.51 -15.64 2.71
CA VAL A 203 -8.32 -14.89 1.47
C VAL A 203 -7.38 -15.65 0.55
N SER A 204 -7.73 -15.72 -0.72
CA SER A 204 -6.84 -16.19 -1.78
C SER A 204 -7.15 -15.43 -3.05
N ASN A 205 -6.11 -14.97 -3.73
CA ASN A 205 -6.20 -14.20 -4.97
C ASN A 205 -7.20 -13.04 -4.85
N ASN A 206 -7.00 -12.18 -3.84
CA ASN A 206 -7.84 -11.01 -3.55
C ASN A 206 -9.29 -11.32 -3.18
N GLN A 207 -9.67 -12.58 -2.96
CA GLN A 207 -11.06 -12.95 -2.81
C GLN A 207 -11.31 -13.97 -1.71
N VAL A 208 -12.56 -13.96 -1.25
CA VAL A 208 -13.15 -14.96 -0.38
C VAL A 208 -14.46 -15.40 -0.98
N ASN A 209 -14.64 -16.72 -1.08
CA ASN A 209 -15.92 -17.35 -1.40
C ASN A 209 -16.22 -18.36 -0.31
N PHE A 210 -17.32 -18.15 0.42
CA PHE A 210 -17.69 -18.99 1.55
C PHE A 210 -19.17 -19.39 1.48
N THR A 211 -19.44 -20.70 1.43
CA THR A 211 -20.81 -21.21 1.44
C THR A 211 -21.31 -21.39 2.87
N TYR A 212 -22.42 -20.73 3.19
CA TYR A 212 -23.09 -20.75 4.48
C TYR A 212 -24.56 -21.12 4.33
N THR A 213 -25.08 -21.98 5.20
CA THR A 213 -26.50 -22.28 5.27
C THR A 213 -27.13 -21.45 6.39
N LEU A 214 -28.07 -20.56 6.05
CA LEU A 214 -28.75 -19.73 7.03
C LEU A 214 -29.61 -20.59 7.99
N PRO A 215 -29.63 -20.27 9.29
CA PRO A 215 -30.51 -20.92 10.27
C PRO A 215 -31.98 -20.87 9.86
N SER A 216 -32.71 -21.95 10.17
CA SER A 216 -34.13 -22.12 9.84
C SER A 216 -35.05 -21.12 10.54
N ASP A 217 -34.61 -20.51 11.64
CA ASP A 217 -35.37 -19.58 12.47
C ASP A 217 -35.20 -18.10 12.05
N MET A 218 -34.37 -17.83 11.03
CA MET A 218 -34.29 -16.50 10.44
C MET A 218 -35.62 -16.14 9.77
N LYS A 219 -36.09 -14.91 10.02
CA LYS A 219 -37.34 -14.38 9.45
C LYS A 219 -37.10 -13.84 8.04
N ALA A 220 -38.09 -13.94 7.17
CA ALA A 220 -38.08 -13.27 5.88
C ALA A 220 -38.09 -11.74 6.05
N LYS A 221 -36.97 -11.09 5.70
CA LYS A 221 -36.71 -9.65 5.74
C LYS A 221 -35.26 -9.36 5.32
N GLU A 222 -34.89 -8.10 5.34
CA GLU A 222 -33.52 -7.63 5.18
C GLU A 222 -32.71 -7.68 6.48
N TYR A 223 -31.42 -7.96 6.33
CA TYR A 223 -30.39 -7.99 7.37
C TYR A 223 -29.14 -7.26 6.87
N ASN A 224 -28.35 -6.70 7.78
CA ASN A 224 -27.02 -6.19 7.44
C ASN A 224 -26.05 -7.36 7.33
N LEU A 225 -25.41 -7.51 6.17
CA LEU A 225 -24.30 -8.42 5.94
C LEU A 225 -23.00 -7.63 5.99
N THR A 226 -22.16 -7.88 6.98
CA THR A 226 -20.85 -7.22 7.10
C THR A 226 -19.75 -8.24 6.84
N ALA A 227 -18.81 -7.92 5.96
CA ALA A 227 -17.56 -8.65 5.80
C ALA A 227 -16.45 -7.88 6.53
N VAL A 228 -15.67 -8.56 7.37
CA VAL A 228 -14.55 -7.97 8.11
C VAL A 228 -13.26 -8.69 7.76
N PHE A 229 -12.32 -7.98 7.13
CA PHE A 229 -10.98 -8.47 6.83
C PHE A 229 -10.04 -8.31 8.04
N ILE A 230 -9.27 -9.35 8.31
CA ILE A 230 -8.31 -9.42 9.41
C ILE A 230 -7.00 -9.99 8.86
N SER A 231 -5.91 -9.24 9.01
CA SER A 231 -4.57 -9.64 8.63
C SER A 231 -3.55 -9.23 9.70
N SER A 232 -2.35 -9.82 9.66
CA SER A 232 -1.18 -9.27 10.35
C SER A 232 -0.54 -8.13 9.57
N ASP A 233 -0.72 -8.12 8.26
CA ASP A 233 0.05 -7.29 7.31
C ASP A 233 -0.77 -6.10 6.80
N TYR A 234 -2.04 -6.02 7.19
CA TYR A 234 -2.98 -4.98 6.77
C TYR A 234 -3.89 -4.61 7.93
N ASP A 235 -4.35 -3.37 7.91
CA ASP A 235 -5.38 -2.90 8.83
C ASP A 235 -6.68 -3.71 8.72
N CYS A 236 -7.48 -3.64 9.77
CA CYS A 236 -8.81 -4.23 9.78
C CYS A 236 -9.73 -3.40 8.87
N LEU A 237 -10.32 -4.05 7.87
CA LEU A 237 -11.25 -3.42 6.93
C LEU A 237 -12.64 -4.01 7.09
N GLU A 238 -13.68 -3.22 6.83
CA GLU A 238 -15.06 -3.70 6.80
C GLU A 238 -15.90 -3.07 5.68
N ASP A 239 -16.78 -3.87 5.10
CA ASP A 239 -17.85 -3.41 4.20
C ASP A 239 -19.17 -4.05 4.62
N THR A 240 -20.27 -3.28 4.51
CA THR A 240 -21.61 -3.72 4.87
C THR A 240 -22.56 -3.57 3.70
N LYS A 241 -23.29 -4.65 3.41
CA LYS A 241 -24.31 -4.78 2.37
C LYS A 241 -25.58 -5.41 2.95
N THR A 242 -26.54 -5.68 2.09
CA THR A 242 -27.86 -6.21 2.45
C THR A 242 -27.93 -7.71 2.18
N LEU A 243 -28.41 -8.46 3.17
CA LEU A 243 -28.84 -9.85 3.03
C LEU A 243 -30.37 -9.88 3.08
N THR A 244 -31.00 -10.21 1.95
CA THR A 244 -32.44 -10.36 1.83
C THR A 244 -32.82 -11.84 1.96
N VAL A 245 -33.61 -12.17 2.98
CA VAL A 245 -34.19 -13.49 3.18
C VAL A 245 -35.64 -13.47 2.72
N ASN A 246 -35.99 -14.31 1.75
CA ASN A 246 -37.36 -14.46 1.23
C ASN A 246 -38.14 -15.59 1.92
#